data_AF-A0A2N2T5C4-F1
#
_entry.id   AF-A0A2N2T5C4-F1
#
_cell.length_a   1.000
_cell.length_b   1.000
_cell.length_c   1.000
_cell.angle_alpha   90.00
_cell.angle_beta   90.00
_cell.angle_gamma   90.00
#
_symmetry.space_group_name_H-M   'P 1'
#
loop_
_entity.id
_entity.type
_entity.pdbx_description
1 polymer ?
#
loop_
_entity_poly.entity_id
_entity_poly.type
_entity_poly.pdbx_seq_one_letter_code
_entity_poly.pdbx_strand_id
1 'polypeptide(L)'
;MSSMTVAEFANELKKSSDTLLEQLKSAGVAKSAVSDRLTESDKQRLLSYLQLSHGTNTGERKKITLVKKSTTEIKQADATGKARTIQVEVRKKRTFVRRDESTETATVLPEETVEQEAQHSATLQIDHAELARREEEACRQAELIRRQEEELAERRRQREAQEVVVREV
;
A
#
# COMPACT_ATOMS: atom_id res chain seq x y z
N MET A 1 -38.76 0.44 -22.28
CA MET A 1 -37.43 -0.22 -22.23
C MET A 1 -37.49 -1.48 -23.07
N SER A 2 -36.51 -1.67 -23.97
CA SER A 2 -36.46 -2.80 -24.90
C SER A 2 -36.01 -4.08 -24.18
N SER A 3 -36.74 -5.17 -24.33
CA SER A 3 -36.33 -6.49 -23.85
C SER A 3 -35.24 -7.03 -24.79
N MET A 4 -34.04 -7.31 -24.26
CA MET A 4 -32.93 -7.91 -25.00
C MET A 4 -32.73 -9.36 -24.56
N THR A 5 -32.21 -10.19 -25.45
CA THR A 5 -31.84 -11.57 -25.14
C THR A 5 -30.53 -11.63 -24.36
N VAL A 6 -30.29 -12.74 -23.66
CA VAL A 6 -29.01 -12.98 -22.95
C VAL A 6 -27.82 -12.90 -23.92
N ALA A 7 -27.96 -13.40 -25.15
CA ALA A 7 -26.93 -13.31 -26.19
C ALA A 7 -26.54 -11.87 -26.53
N GLU A 8 -27.55 -11.04 -26.79
CA GLU A 8 -27.36 -9.64 -27.17
C GLU A 8 -26.73 -8.84 -26.02
N PHE A 9 -27.19 -9.09 -24.79
CA PHE A 9 -26.65 -8.42 -23.60
C PHE A 9 -25.21 -8.84 -23.29
N ALA A 10 -24.87 -10.12 -23.48
CA ALA A 10 -23.50 -10.59 -23.33
C ALA A 10 -22.54 -9.91 -24.33
N ASN A 11 -22.97 -9.77 -25.58
CA ASN A 11 -22.20 -9.08 -26.62
C ASN A 11 -22.00 -7.59 -26.31
N GLU A 12 -23.03 -6.92 -25.80
CA GLU A 12 -22.96 -5.52 -25.36
C GLU A 12 -21.91 -5.33 -24.24
N LEU A 13 -21.90 -6.26 -23.27
CA LEU A 13 -20.94 -6.27 -22.16
C LEU A 13 -19.57 -6.85 -22.54
N LYS A 14 -19.38 -7.30 -23.79
CA LYS A 14 -18.18 -8.00 -24.28
C LYS A 14 -17.79 -9.18 -23.38
N LYS A 15 -18.77 -9.94 -22.92
CA LYS A 15 -18.63 -11.16 -22.10
C LYS A 15 -19.15 -12.36 -22.85
N SER A 16 -18.69 -13.56 -22.50
CA SER A 16 -19.28 -14.78 -23.05
C SER A 16 -20.68 -15.00 -22.48
N SER A 17 -21.59 -15.55 -23.30
CA SER A 17 -22.94 -15.90 -22.87
C SER A 17 -22.94 -16.85 -21.68
N ASP A 18 -21.98 -17.76 -21.61
CA ASP A 18 -21.86 -18.75 -20.53
C ASP A 18 -21.56 -18.08 -19.19
N THR A 19 -20.62 -17.13 -19.17
CA THR A 19 -20.30 -16.38 -17.93
C THR A 19 -21.48 -15.54 -17.45
N LEU A 20 -22.23 -14.95 -18.38
CA LEU A 20 -23.42 -14.18 -18.04
C LEU A 20 -24.53 -15.09 -17.48
N LEU A 21 -24.75 -16.27 -18.06
CA LEU A 21 -25.71 -17.25 -17.56
C LEU A 21 -25.35 -17.74 -16.14
N GLU A 22 -24.06 -17.97 -15.88
CA GLU A 22 -23.58 -18.35 -14.54
C GLU A 22 -23.83 -17.23 -13.51
N GLN A 23 -23.57 -15.98 -13.89
CA GLN A 23 -23.82 -14.82 -13.04
C GLN A 23 -25.32 -14.60 -12.78
N LEU A 24 -26.17 -14.77 -13.81
CA LEU A 24 -27.63 -14.67 -13.67
C LEU A 24 -28.17 -15.75 -12.74
N LYS A 25 -27.69 -16.99 -12.86
CA LYS A 25 -28.04 -18.09 -11.94
C LYS A 25 -27.61 -17.77 -10.51
N SER A 26 -26.40 -17.26 -10.32
CA SER A 26 -25.88 -16.86 -9.01
C SER A 26 -26.65 -15.69 -8.39
N ALA A 27 -27.18 -14.79 -9.23
CA ALA A 27 -28.08 -13.70 -8.83
C ALA A 27 -29.53 -14.14 -8.57
N GLY A 28 -29.84 -15.44 -8.66
CA GLY A 28 -31.19 -15.97 -8.44
C GLY A 28 -32.17 -15.72 -9.59
N VAL A 29 -31.64 -15.47 -10.80
CA VAL A 29 -32.43 -15.33 -12.03
C VAL A 29 -32.40 -16.67 -12.78
N ALA A 30 -33.54 -17.36 -12.83
CA ALA A 30 -33.69 -18.66 -13.49
C ALA A 30 -33.78 -18.50 -15.01
N LYS A 31 -32.64 -18.18 -15.66
CA LYS A 31 -32.48 -18.13 -17.11
C LYS A 31 -31.39 -19.14 -17.49
N SER A 32 -31.68 -19.97 -18.47
CA SER A 32 -30.84 -21.13 -18.81
C SER A 32 -30.40 -21.14 -20.26
N ALA A 33 -31.12 -20.45 -21.14
CA ALA A 33 -30.82 -20.40 -22.56
C ALA A 33 -30.31 -19.00 -22.97
N VAL A 34 -29.44 -19.00 -23.98
CA VAL A 34 -28.87 -17.79 -24.58
C VAL A 34 -29.95 -16.95 -25.29
N SER A 35 -31.04 -17.60 -25.73
CA SER A 35 -32.21 -16.98 -26.35
C SER A 35 -33.23 -16.41 -25.34
N ASP A 36 -33.04 -16.64 -24.04
CA ASP A 36 -33.99 -16.16 -23.04
C ASP A 36 -34.01 -14.62 -23.02
N ARG A 37 -35.22 -14.05 -22.87
CA ARG A 37 -35.39 -12.61 -22.72
C ARG A 37 -35.05 -12.15 -21.31
N LEU A 38 -34.24 -11.09 -21.23
CA LEU A 38 -33.82 -10.45 -19.99
C LEU A 38 -34.70 -9.23 -19.69
N THR A 39 -35.35 -9.27 -18.53
CA THR A 39 -36.17 -8.15 -18.04
C THR A 39 -35.32 -7.13 -17.28
N GLU A 40 -35.85 -5.92 -17.05
CA GLU A 40 -35.17 -4.92 -16.24
C GLU A 40 -34.92 -5.40 -14.81
N SER A 41 -35.86 -6.16 -14.24
CA SER A 41 -35.71 -6.74 -12.90
C SER A 41 -34.56 -7.76 -12.82
N ASP A 42 -34.31 -8.51 -13.89
CA ASP A 42 -33.21 -9.47 -13.96
C ASP A 42 -31.86 -8.74 -14.02
N LYS A 43 -31.78 -7.64 -14.78
CA LYS A 43 -30.59 -6.78 -14.86
C LYS A 43 -30.25 -6.17 -13.50
N GLN A 44 -31.26 -5.69 -12.76
CA GLN A 44 -31.07 -5.13 -11.43
C GLN A 44 -30.57 -6.17 -10.42
N ARG A 45 -31.09 -7.41 -10.47
CA ARG A 45 -30.61 -8.51 -9.64
C ARG A 45 -29.16 -8.86 -9.94
N LEU A 46 -28.80 -8.97 -11.22
CA LEU A 46 -27.42 -9.19 -11.65
C LEU A 46 -26.50 -8.09 -11.13
N LEU A 47 -26.89 -6.82 -11.28
CA LEU A 47 -26.13 -5.68 -10.82
C LEU A 47 -25.92 -5.71 -9.30
N SER A 48 -26.97 -6.01 -8.55
CA SER A 48 -26.91 -6.13 -7.07
C SER A 48 -25.95 -7.25 -6.66
N TYR A 49 -26.03 -8.43 -7.30
CA TYR A 49 -25.12 -9.55 -7.05
C TYR A 49 -23.66 -9.19 -7.35
N LEU A 50 -23.39 -8.50 -8.45
CA LEU A 50 -22.04 -8.07 -8.81
C LEU A 50 -21.50 -7.04 -7.81
N GLN A 51 -22.34 -6.09 -7.37
CA GLN A 51 -21.94 -5.10 -6.36
C GLN A 51 -21.60 -5.75 -5.01
N LEU A 52 -22.39 -6.74 -4.59
CA LEU A 52 -22.12 -7.53 -3.39
C LEU A 52 -20.83 -8.35 -3.53
N SER A 53 -20.64 -9.03 -4.66
CA SER A 53 -19.48 -9.89 -4.92
C SER A 53 -18.17 -9.09 -4.98
N HIS A 54 -18.19 -7.90 -5.57
CA HIS A 54 -17.02 -7.03 -5.69
C HIS A 54 -16.84 -6.07 -4.50
N GLY A 55 -17.76 -6.10 -3.51
CA GLY A 55 -17.73 -5.19 -2.37
C GLY A 55 -17.89 -3.72 -2.75
N THR A 56 -18.46 -3.43 -3.93
CA THR A 56 -18.83 -2.08 -4.36
C THR A 56 -20.22 -1.69 -3.86
N ASN A 57 -20.96 -2.61 -3.21
CA ASN A 57 -22.10 -2.24 -2.38
C ASN A 57 -21.57 -1.62 -1.07
N THR A 58 -21.55 -0.30 -1.03
CA THR A 58 -20.74 0.51 -0.11
C THR A 58 -21.33 0.71 1.28
N GLY A 59 -22.50 0.15 1.56
CA GLY A 59 -23.16 0.32 2.84
C GLY A 59 -22.42 -0.30 4.02
N GLU A 60 -21.73 -1.42 3.84
CA GLU A 60 -21.36 -2.27 4.99
C GLU A 60 -19.87 -2.30 5.32
N ARG A 61 -18.96 -2.01 4.38
CA ARG A 61 -17.51 -2.13 4.61
C ARG A 61 -16.80 -0.80 4.46
N LYS A 62 -17.01 0.07 5.45
CA LYS A 62 -16.29 1.35 5.59
C LYS A 62 -14.77 1.18 5.77
N LYS A 63 -14.30 -0.01 6.20
CA LYS A 63 -12.89 -0.28 6.54
C LYS A 63 -12.35 -1.49 5.78
N ILE A 64 -11.22 -1.32 5.09
CA ILE A 64 -10.45 -2.38 4.43
C ILE A 64 -9.03 -2.38 5.01
N THR A 65 -8.50 -3.55 5.38
CA THR A 65 -7.13 -3.67 5.91
C THR A 65 -6.24 -4.39 4.90
N LEU A 66 -5.19 -3.73 4.42
CA LEU A 66 -4.14 -4.33 3.61
C LEU A 66 -2.99 -4.78 4.50
N VAL A 67 -2.63 -6.06 4.44
CA VAL A 67 -1.48 -6.60 5.17
C VAL A 67 -0.36 -6.91 4.19
N LYS A 68 0.85 -6.39 4.44
CA LYS A 68 2.06 -6.69 3.69
C LYS A 68 3.02 -7.49 4.56
N LYS A 69 3.37 -8.70 4.11
CA LYS A 69 4.45 -9.50 4.70
C LYS A 69 5.77 -9.10 4.05
N SER A 70 6.78 -8.81 4.87
CA SER A 70 8.14 -8.54 4.46
C SER A 70 9.05 -9.45 5.26
N THR A 71 9.95 -10.18 4.61
CA THR A 71 10.90 -11.07 5.27
C THR A 71 12.32 -10.58 4.97
N THR A 72 13.12 -10.34 6.01
CA THR A 72 14.52 -9.90 5.88
C THR A 72 15.44 -10.88 6.60
N GLU A 73 16.61 -11.14 6.03
CA GLU A 73 17.62 -12.03 6.60
C GLU A 73 18.68 -11.21 7.35
N ILE A 74 18.90 -11.53 8.63
CA ILE A 74 20.02 -10.97 9.40
C ILE A 74 21.08 -12.06 9.53
N LYS A 75 22.27 -11.80 8.98
CA LYS A 75 23.44 -12.66 9.13
C LYS A 75 24.29 -12.11 10.27
N GLN A 76 24.35 -12.83 11.38
CA GLN A 76 25.12 -12.43 12.55
C GLN A 76 25.93 -13.61 13.09
N ALA A 77 27.17 -13.34 13.52
CA ALA A 77 27.95 -14.28 14.29
C ALA A 77 27.56 -14.15 15.77
N ASP A 78 27.26 -15.25 16.44
CA ASP A 78 27.06 -15.24 17.89
C ASP A 78 28.34 -14.82 18.62
N ALA A 79 28.25 -14.50 19.90
CA ALA A 79 29.39 -14.18 20.78
C ALA A 79 30.52 -15.25 20.76
N THR A 80 30.26 -16.47 20.29
CA THR A 80 31.23 -17.57 20.15
C THR A 80 31.75 -17.75 18.71
N GLY A 81 31.44 -16.84 17.78
CA GLY A 81 31.96 -16.81 16.41
C GLY A 81 31.25 -17.71 15.39
N LYS A 82 30.22 -18.48 15.78
CA LYS A 82 29.40 -19.27 14.85
C LYS A 82 28.41 -18.37 14.11
N ALA A 83 28.43 -18.42 12.78
CA ALA A 83 27.50 -17.68 11.93
C ALA A 83 26.09 -18.28 11.98
N ARG A 84 25.07 -17.45 12.25
CA ARG A 84 23.66 -17.79 12.11
C ARG A 84 22.94 -16.81 11.19
N THR A 85 22.00 -17.36 10.43
CA THR A 85 21.04 -16.62 9.64
C THR A 85 19.72 -16.59 10.40
N ILE A 86 19.26 -15.40 10.75
CA ILE A 86 17.97 -15.17 11.41
C ILE A 86 17.01 -14.61 10.35
N GLN A 87 15.91 -15.32 10.09
CA GLN A 87 14.84 -14.81 9.23
C GLN A 87 13.88 -13.96 10.07
N VAL A 88 13.80 -12.67 9.78
CA VAL A 88 12.90 -11.74 10.44
C VAL A 88 11.69 -11.50 9.54
N GLU A 89 10.50 -11.92 9.99
CA GLU A 89 9.24 -11.60 9.31
C GLU A 89 8.57 -10.38 9.97
N VAL A 90 8.37 -9.31 9.20
CA VAL A 90 7.58 -8.14 9.62
C VAL A 90 6.27 -8.10 8.84
N ARG A 91 5.14 -7.94 9.56
CA ARG A 91 3.81 -7.82 8.97
C ARG A 91 3.30 -6.40 9.17
N LYS A 92 3.26 -5.60 8.10
CA LYS A 92 2.75 -4.22 8.12
C LYS A 92 1.25 -4.24 7.80
N LYS A 93 0.43 -3.68 8.69
CA LYS A 93 -1.01 -3.44 8.44
C LYS A 93 -1.22 -2.00 7.97
N ARG A 94 -1.98 -1.80 6.90
CA ARG A 94 -2.47 -0.49 6.46
C ARG A 94 -4.00 -0.54 6.36
N THR A 95 -4.68 0.19 7.23
CA THR A 95 -6.15 0.26 7.26
C THR A 95 -6.62 1.46 6.45
N PHE A 96 -7.40 1.22 5.41
CA PHE A 96 -8.09 2.25 4.63
C PHE A 96 -9.53 2.37 5.09
N VAL A 97 -9.97 3.60 5.32
CA VAL A 97 -11.39 3.92 5.54
C VAL A 97 -11.89 4.63 4.29
N ARG A 98 -12.96 4.12 3.69
CA ARG A 98 -13.60 4.79 2.56
C ARG A 98 -14.31 6.03 3.10
N ARG A 99 -13.77 7.20 2.79
CA ARG A 99 -14.45 8.49 2.97
C ARG A 99 -15.23 8.73 1.69
N ASP A 100 -16.56 8.71 1.78
CA ASP A 100 -17.39 8.96 0.62
C ASP A 100 -17.28 10.46 0.26
N GLU A 101 -16.66 10.77 -0.88
CA GLU A 101 -16.54 12.14 -1.45
C GLU A 101 -17.92 12.77 -1.78
N SER A 102 -19.02 12.03 -1.60
CA SER A 102 -20.39 12.49 -1.83
C SER A 102 -21.09 13.06 -0.59
N THR A 103 -20.44 13.06 0.58
CA THR A 103 -21.07 13.51 1.85
C THR A 103 -20.35 14.73 2.44
N GLU A 104 -19.76 15.59 1.61
CA GLU A 104 -19.11 16.82 2.08
C GLU A 104 -20.03 18.06 2.05
N THR A 105 -21.31 17.92 1.66
CA THR A 105 -22.24 19.07 1.54
C THR A 105 -23.48 19.05 2.42
N ALA A 106 -23.66 18.09 3.33
CA ALA A 106 -24.85 18.11 4.18
C ALA A 106 -24.66 17.45 5.54
N THR A 107 -23.87 18.06 6.44
CA THR A 107 -24.24 18.36 7.84
C THR A 107 -23.06 18.96 8.58
N VAL A 108 -23.05 20.28 8.66
CA VAL A 108 -22.22 21.03 9.59
C VAL A 108 -22.83 20.84 10.98
N LEU A 109 -22.19 20.04 11.83
CA LEU A 109 -22.30 20.14 13.29
C LEU A 109 -21.02 20.86 13.75
N PRO A 110 -21.08 22.08 14.35
CA PRO A 110 -19.91 22.98 14.37
C PRO A 110 -18.89 22.77 15.50
N GLU A 111 -18.93 21.69 16.29
CA GLU A 111 -18.12 21.62 17.53
C GLU A 111 -17.00 20.56 17.56
N GLU A 112 -16.96 19.59 16.64
CA GLU A 112 -15.90 18.53 16.65
C GLU A 112 -14.81 18.71 15.58
N THR A 113 -14.95 19.66 14.65
CA THR A 113 -14.00 19.86 13.54
C THR A 113 -12.71 20.58 13.96
N VAL A 114 -12.76 21.41 15.01
CA VAL A 114 -11.59 22.21 15.44
C VAL A 114 -10.55 21.36 16.19
N GLU A 115 -10.98 20.31 16.91
CA GLU A 115 -10.07 19.44 17.66
C GLU A 115 -9.36 18.42 16.76
N GLN A 116 -10.01 17.95 15.69
CA GLN A 116 -9.44 16.96 14.76
C GLN A 116 -8.40 17.58 13.81
N GLU A 117 -8.58 18.82 13.37
CA GLU A 117 -7.57 19.55 12.58
C GLU A 117 -6.33 19.93 13.41
N ALA A 118 -6.52 20.26 14.70
CA ALA A 118 -5.41 20.52 15.63
C ALA A 118 -4.59 19.26 15.94
N GLN A 119 -5.22 18.09 16.06
CA GLN A 119 -4.52 16.82 16.29
C GLN A 119 -3.80 16.30 15.04
N HIS A 120 -4.36 16.45 13.84
CA HIS A 120 -3.69 16.09 12.59
C HIS A 120 -2.52 17.01 12.26
N SER A 121 -2.63 18.32 12.52
CA SER A 121 -1.50 19.24 12.36
C SER A 121 -0.40 19.02 13.41
N ALA A 122 -0.76 18.73 14.67
CA ALA A 122 0.22 18.42 15.73
C ALA A 122 1.00 17.12 15.46
N THR A 123 0.34 16.05 15.00
CA THR A 123 1.03 14.78 14.67
C THR A 123 1.99 14.90 13.48
N LEU A 124 1.60 15.63 12.43
CA LEU A 124 2.49 15.89 11.29
C LEU A 124 3.70 16.76 11.68
N GLN A 125 3.51 17.75 12.56
CA GLN A 125 4.61 18.59 13.06
C GLN A 125 5.59 17.81 13.96
N ILE A 126 5.10 16.87 14.75
CA ILE A 126 5.94 15.97 15.56
C ILE A 126 6.77 15.04 14.65
N ASP A 127 6.16 14.49 13.59
CA ASP A 127 6.85 13.63 12.62
C ASP A 127 7.95 14.39 11.86
N HIS A 128 7.72 15.65 11.47
CA HIS A 128 8.73 16.49 10.82
C HIS A 128 9.87 16.89 11.76
N ALA A 129 9.58 17.20 13.03
CA ALA A 129 10.60 17.53 14.02
C ALA A 129 11.49 16.32 14.37
N GLU A 130 10.93 15.12 14.40
CA GLU A 130 11.69 13.88 14.65
C GLU A 130 12.54 13.47 13.45
N LEU A 131 12.07 13.70 12.21
CA LEU A 131 12.86 13.52 10.99
C LEU A 131 14.04 14.50 10.93
N ALA A 132 13.83 15.77 11.23
CA ALA A 132 14.89 16.77 11.24
C ALA A 132 16.01 16.41 12.24
N ARG A 133 15.66 15.92 13.45
CA ARG A 133 16.66 15.45 14.42
C ARG A 133 17.47 14.26 13.91
N ARG A 134 16.83 13.30 13.24
CA ARG A 134 17.52 12.15 12.64
C ARG A 134 18.47 12.57 11.50
N GLU A 135 18.06 13.54 10.69
CA GLU A 135 18.90 14.09 9.62
C GLU A 135 20.11 14.85 10.16
N GLU A 136 19.94 15.65 11.22
CA GLU A 136 21.05 16.33 11.89
C GLU A 136 22.05 15.35 12.50
N GLU A 137 21.57 14.28 13.16
CA GLU A 137 22.44 13.23 13.71
C GLU A 137 23.20 12.49 12.61
N ALA A 138 22.54 12.17 11.50
CA ALA A 138 23.19 11.54 10.34
C ALA A 138 24.24 12.45 9.70
N CYS A 139 23.94 13.75 9.58
CA CYS A 139 24.90 14.75 9.08
C CYS A 139 26.14 14.85 9.99
N ARG A 140 25.95 14.90 11.32
CA ARG A 140 27.07 14.92 12.28
C ARG A 140 27.91 13.65 12.20
N GLN A 141 27.28 12.48 12.03
CA GLN A 141 27.99 11.21 11.90
C GLN A 141 28.78 11.13 10.59
N ALA A 142 28.20 11.59 9.48
CA ALA A 142 28.88 11.65 8.18
C ALA A 142 30.08 12.59 8.22
N GLU A 143 29.98 13.74 8.91
CA GLU A 143 31.10 14.67 9.07
C GLU A 143 32.25 14.05 9.88
N LEU A 144 31.95 13.33 10.96
CA LEU A 144 32.96 12.62 11.74
C LEU A 144 33.66 11.52 10.95
N ILE A 145 32.91 10.76 10.16
CA ILE A 145 33.47 9.72 9.28
C ILE A 145 34.38 10.37 8.23
N ARG A 146 33.93 11.46 7.60
CA ARG A 146 34.72 12.18 6.60
C ARG A 146 36.05 12.69 7.18
N ARG A 147 36.06 13.24 8.39
CA ARG A 147 37.30 13.68 9.06
C ARG A 147 38.25 12.51 9.34
N GLN A 148 37.71 11.37 9.78
CA GLN A 148 38.52 10.17 10.00
C GLN A 148 39.09 9.60 8.70
N GLU A 149 38.33 9.63 7.60
CA GLU A 149 38.80 9.20 6.28
C GLU A 149 39.89 10.12 5.74
N GLU A 150 39.73 11.43 5.87
CA GLU A 150 40.73 12.43 5.48
C GLU A 150 42.03 12.22 6.28
N GLU A 151 41.95 12.04 7.61
CA GLU A 151 43.13 11.77 8.46
C GLU A 151 43.82 10.45 8.11
N LEU A 152 43.05 9.39 7.83
CA LEU A 152 43.60 8.10 7.40
C LEU A 152 44.23 8.21 6.00
N ALA A 153 43.66 9.00 5.10
CA ALA A 153 44.20 9.24 3.76
C ALA A 153 45.52 10.04 3.83
N GLU A 154 45.60 11.07 4.68
CA GLU A 154 46.83 11.82 4.93
C GLU A 154 47.92 10.93 5.52
N ARG A 155 47.57 10.10 6.51
CA ARG A 155 48.51 9.14 7.10
C ARG A 155 49.02 8.12 6.08
N ARG A 156 48.18 7.70 5.13
CA ARG A 156 48.60 6.84 4.00
C ARG A 156 49.55 7.56 3.07
N ARG A 157 49.24 8.80 2.66
CA ARG A 157 50.13 9.62 1.83
C ARG A 157 51.49 9.86 2.48
N GLN A 158 51.53 10.11 3.78
CA GLN A 158 52.80 10.27 4.52
C GLN A 158 53.64 8.99 4.53
N ARG A 159 53.00 7.83 4.67
CA ARG A 159 53.69 6.52 4.59
C ARG A 159 54.23 6.26 3.19
N GLU A 160 53.42 6.50 2.16
CA GLU A 160 53.83 6.34 0.76
C GLU A 160 55.00 7.29 0.42
N ALA A 161 54.96 8.54 0.88
CA ALA A 161 56.05 9.49 0.69
C ALA A 161 57.35 9.06 1.42
N GLN A 162 57.25 8.55 2.65
CA GLN A 162 58.40 8.00 3.37
C GLN A 162 58.96 6.77 2.66
N GLU A 163 58.12 5.89 2.12
CA GLU A 163 58.55 4.70 1.39
C GLU A 163 59.25 5.05 0.07
N VAL A 164 58.76 6.06 -0.66
CA VAL A 164 59.42 6.55 -1.89
C VAL A 164 60.78 7.18 -1.58
N VAL A 165 60.88 8.01 -0.54
CA VAL A 165 62.16 8.62 -0.12
C VAL A 165 63.16 7.55 0.33
N VAL A 166 62.73 6.52 1.06
CA VAL A 166 63.59 5.40 1.47
C VAL A 166 64.01 4.54 0.28
N ARG A 167 63.20 4.47 -0.78
CA ARG A 167 63.50 3.71 -2.00
C ARG A 167 64.42 4.45 -2.99
N GLU A 168 64.49 5.78 -2.91
CA GLU A 168 65.37 6.62 -3.72
C GLU A 168 66.78 6.83 -3.13
N VAL A 169 67.01 6.42 -1.88
CA VAL A 169 68.33 6.45 -1.18
C VAL A 169 69.03 5.10 -1.29
#